data_AF-A0A954FFX2-F1
#
_entry.id   AF-A0A954FFX2-F1
#
_cell.length_a   1.000
_cell.length_b   1.000
_cell.length_c   1.000
_cell.angle_alpha   90.00
_cell.angle_beta   90.00
_cell.angle_gamma   90.00
#
_symmetry.space_group_name_H-M   'P 1'
#
loop_
_entity.id
_entity.type
_entity.pdbx_description
1 polymer ?
#
loop_
_entity_poly.entity_id
_entity_poly.type
_entity_poly.pdbx_seq_one_letter_code
_entity_poly.pdbx_strand_id
1 'polypeptide(L)' 'MPADYPPEIVKEGQVTVVALGPEYENLDEPRLDALTDVLLQVAETATPPIVVLDLSHTSFFGSAFIEVIFRMW' A
#
# COMPACT_ATOMS: atom_id res chain seq x y z
N MET A 1 -18.61 -5.72 -3.59
CA MET A 1 -17.65 -6.18 -4.61
C MET A 1 -16.28 -6.01 -3.97
N PRO A 2 -15.40 -7.03 -3.96
CA PRO A 2 -14.02 -6.80 -3.57
C PRO A 2 -13.42 -5.73 -4.49
N ALA A 3 -12.50 -4.91 -3.99
CA ALA A 3 -11.88 -3.86 -4.80
C ALA A 3 -11.05 -4.52 -5.92
N ASP A 4 -11.54 -4.47 -7.16
CA ASP A 4 -10.92 -5.04 -8.36
C ASP A 4 -9.65 -4.28 -8.82
N TYR A 5 -9.03 -3.49 -7.94
CA TYR A 5 -7.97 -2.56 -8.29
C TYR A 5 -6.79 -2.75 -7.33
N PRO A 6 -5.86 -3.67 -7.63
CA PRO A 6 -4.62 -3.80 -6.85
C PRO A 6 -3.75 -2.55 -7.06
N PRO A 7 -2.95 -2.15 -6.05
CA PRO A 7 -2.06 -1.01 -6.20
C PRO A 7 -0.99 -1.31 -7.25
N GLU A 8 -0.50 -0.27 -7.92
CA GLU A 8 0.60 -0.41 -8.87
C GLU A 8 1.92 -0.56 -8.10
N ILE A 9 2.73 -1.56 -8.45
CA ILE A 9 4.02 -1.82 -7.79
C ILE A 9 5.13 -1.75 -8.85
N VAL A 10 6.03 -0.79 -8.70
CA VAL A 10 7.13 -0.56 -9.64
C VAL A 10 8.45 -0.53 -8.88
N LYS A 11 9.50 -1.15 -9.45
CA LYS A 11 10.86 -1.04 -8.94
C LYS A 11 11.61 0.06 -9.69
N GLU A 12 11.85 1.18 -9.01
CA GLU A 12 12.60 2.32 -9.51
C GLU A 12 14.02 2.30 -8.91
N GLY A 13 14.95 1.70 -9.65
CA GLY A 13 16.33 1.50 -9.18
C GLY A 13 16.40 0.60 -7.94
N GLN A 14 16.72 1.19 -6.80
CA GLN A 14 16.81 0.50 -5.50
C GLN A 14 15.53 0.61 -4.66
N VAL A 15 14.52 1.34 -5.12
CA VAL A 15 13.29 1.61 -4.38
C VAL A 15 12.14 0.81 -4.99
N THR A 16 11.33 0.18 -4.14
CA THR A 16 10.02 -0.37 -4.55
C THR A 16 8.95 0.66 -4.24
N VAL A 17 8.28 1.17 -5.26
CA VAL A 17 7.19 2.14 -5.12
C VAL A 17 5.87 1.38 -5.19
N VAL A 18 5.00 1.58 -4.20
CA VAL A 18 3.61 1.10 -4.19
C VAL A 18 2.72 2.32 -4.34
N ALA A 19 2.11 2.47 -5.51
CA ALA A 19 1.23 3.59 -5.83
C ALA A 19 -0.23 3.20 -5.62
N LEU A 20 -0.90 3.94 -4.73
CA LEU A 20 -2.33 3.79 -4.49
C LEU A 20 -3.09 4.66 -5.49
N GLY A 21 -3.89 4.02 -6.35
CA GLY A 21 -4.73 4.71 -7.32
C GLY A 21 -5.95 5.43 -6.71
N PRO A 22 -6.75 6.13 -7.52
CA PRO A 22 -7.96 6.83 -7.11
C PRO A 22 -8.99 5.98 -6.34
N GLU A 23 -9.00 4.67 -6.55
CA GLU A 23 -9.80 3.69 -5.82
C GLU A 23 -9.53 3.68 -4.31
N TYR A 24 -8.37 4.18 -3.89
CA TYR A 24 -7.91 4.30 -2.50
C TYR A 24 -7.99 5.74 -2.00
N GLU A 25 -8.86 6.59 -2.57
CA GLU A 25 -9.10 7.95 -2.08
C GLU A 25 -9.50 7.97 -0.60
N ASN A 26 -10.32 6.98 -0.21
CA ASN A 26 -10.71 6.73 1.17
C ASN A 26 -10.37 5.28 1.52
N LEU A 27 -9.37 5.10 2.40
CA LEU A 27 -8.99 3.78 2.92
C LEU A 27 -9.91 3.37 4.08
N ASP A 28 -11.04 2.76 3.72
CA ASP A 28 -11.97 2.09 4.64
C ASP A 28 -11.61 0.61 4.86
N GLU A 29 -12.19 -0.01 5.88
CA GLU A 29 -11.85 -1.38 6.32
C GLU A 29 -11.81 -2.41 5.18
N PRO A 30 -12.78 -2.47 4.25
CA PRO A 30 -12.76 -3.49 3.19
C PRO A 30 -11.61 -3.33 2.20
N ARG A 31 -11.21 -2.08 1.90
CA ARG A 31 -10.07 -1.80 1.01
C ARG A 31 -8.75 -2.02 1.75
N LEU A 32 -8.72 -1.71 3.04
CA LEU A 32 -7.54 -1.86 3.86
C LEU A 32 -7.14 -3.33 4.03
N ASP A 33 -8.10 -4.24 4.21
CA ASP A 33 -7.80 -5.67 4.36
C ASP A 33 -7.05 -6.21 3.13
N ALA A 34 -7.56 -5.95 1.92
CA ALA A 34 -6.92 -6.39 0.68
C ALA A 34 -5.55 -5.72 0.46
N LEU A 35 -5.44 -4.43 0.81
CA LEU A 35 -4.18 -3.70 0.69
C LEU A 35 -3.13 -4.21 1.69
N THR A 36 -3.54 -4.65 2.88
CA THR A 36 -2.64 -5.14 3.94
C THR A 36 -1.82 -6.33 3.46
N ASP A 37 -2.46 -7.32 2.84
CA ASP A 37 -1.77 -8.51 2.34
C ASP A 37 -0.72 -8.14 1.28
N VAL A 38 -1.06 -7.22 0.38
CA VAL A 38 -0.14 -6.73 -0.65
C VAL A 38 1.05 -5.99 -0.03
N LEU A 39 0.80 -5.11 0.94
CA LEU A 39 1.83 -4.31 1.59
C LEU A 39 2.82 -5.17 2.39
N LEU A 40 2.33 -6.16 3.13
CA LEU A 40 3.20 -7.09 3.86
C LEU A 40 4.05 -7.94 2.90
N GLN A 41 3.46 -8.41 1.80
CA GLN A 41 4.19 -9.15 0.78
C GLN A 41 5.30 -8.30 0.14
N VAL A 42 5.05 -7.01 -0.12
CA VAL A 42 6.07 -6.08 -0.63
C VAL A 42 7.19 -5.89 0.39
N ALA A 43 6.85 -5.69 1.67
CA ALA A 43 7.84 -5.53 2.73
C ALA A 43 8.76 -6.76 2.86
N GLU A 44 8.21 -7.97 2.74
CA GLU A 44 8.98 -9.22 2.82
C GLU A 44 9.89 -9.46 1.60
N THR A 45 9.51 -8.95 0.42
CA THR A 45 10.19 -9.29 -0.85
C THR A 45 11.04 -8.17 -1.43
N ALA A 46 10.84 -6.92 -1.01
CA ALA A 46 11.60 -5.78 -1.50
C ALA A 46 13.10 -5.96 -1.22
N THR A 47 13.90 -5.98 -2.29
CA THR A 47 15.36 -6.11 -2.21
C THR A 47 16.05 -5.02 -3.07
N PRO A 48 16.76 -4.05 -2.46
CA PRO A 48 16.91 -3.82 -1.01
C PRO A 48 15.58 -3.42 -0.35
N PRO A 49 15.46 -3.48 0.99
CA PRO A 49 14.20 -3.21 1.71
C PRO A 49 13.93 -1.69 1.80
N ILE A 50 13.79 -1.05 0.65
CA ILE A 50 13.50 0.37 0.51
C ILE A 50 12.17 0.47 -0.21
N VAL A 51 11.13 0.89 0.51
CA VAL A 51 9.76 1.00 0.01
C VAL A 51 9.29 2.44 0.12
N VAL A 52 8.59 2.92 -0.91
CA VAL A 52 7.87 4.20 -0.91
C VAL A 52 6.40 3.92 -1.17
N LEU A 53 5.53 4.47 -0.32
CA LEU A 53 4.09 4.49 -0.57
C LEU A 53 3.73 5.81 -1.23
N ASP A 54 3.25 5.77 -2.47
CA ASP A 54 2.68 6.94 -3.14
C ASP A 54 1.19 7.03 -2.80
N LEU A 55 0.87 8.02 -1.96
CA LEU A 55 -0.45 8.34 -1.45
C LEU A 55 -1.08 9.56 -2.16
N SER A 56 -0.58 9.93 -3.34
CA SER A 56 -1.02 11.14 -4.06
C SER A 56 -2.52 11.18 -4.37
N HIS A 57 -3.18 10.02 -4.46
CA HIS A 57 -4.63 9.90 -4.63
C HIS A 57 -5.41 9.67 -3.32
N THR A 58 -4.73 9.46 -2.18
CA THR A 58 -5.37 9.17 -0.90
C THR A 58 -5.63 10.46 -0.13
N SER A 59 -6.91 10.77 0.08
CA SER A 59 -7.36 11.95 0.84
C SER A 59 -7.64 11.61 2.31
N PHE A 60 -7.95 10.34 2.61
CA PHE A 60 -8.30 9.90 3.96
C PHE A 60 -7.81 8.49 4.27
N PHE A 61 -7.23 8.33 5.47
CA PHE A 61 -6.95 7.04 6.09
C PHE A 61 -7.09 7.13 7.61
N GLY A 62 -7.50 6.03 8.23
CA GLY A 62 -7.63 5.90 9.68
C GLY A 62 -6.40 5.27 10.36
N SER A 63 -6.50 5.06 11.68
CA SER A 63 -5.44 4.43 12.48
C SER A 63 -5.10 3.01 12.06
N ALA A 64 -6.06 2.26 11.52
CA ALA A 64 -5.83 0.90 11.04
C ALA A 64 -4.80 0.86 9.91
N PHE A 65 -4.79 1.85 9.01
CA PHE A 65 -3.76 1.95 7.96
C PHE A 65 -2.38 2.27 8.54
N ILE A 66 -2.33 3.13 9.55
CA ILE A 66 -1.08 3.45 10.26
C ILE A 66 -0.49 2.19 10.89
N GLU A 67 -1.30 1.33 11.50
CA GLU A 67 -0.87 0.04 12.06
C GLU A 67 -0.24 -0.86 10.98
N VAL A 68 -0.82 -0.91 9.78
CA VAL A 68 -0.26 -1.67 8.66
C VAL A 68 1.13 -1.16 8.27
N ILE A 69 1.32 0.16 8.17
CA ILE A 69 2.63 0.76 7.87
C ILE A 69 3.66 0.36 8.94
N PHE A 70 3.28 0.35 10.22
CA PHE A 70 4.18 -0.11 11.29
C PHE A 70 4.54 -1.60 11.18
N ARG A 71 3.63 -2.44 10.72
CA ARG A 71 3.88 -3.88 10.52
C ARG A 71 4.78 -4.17 9.33
N MET A 72 4.86 -3.26 8.36
CA MET A 72 5.76 -3.37 7.21
C MET A 72 7.22 -3.05 7.54
N TRP A 73 7.49 -2.28 8.61
CA TRP A 73 8.81 -1.76 8.94
C TRP A 73 9.59 -2.65 9.92
#